data_AF-A0A8E2APK5-F1
#
_entry.id   AF-A0A8E2APK5-F1
#
_cell.length_a   1.000
_cell.length_b   1.000
_cell.length_c   1.000
_cell.angle_alpha   90.00
_cell.angle_beta   90.00
_cell.angle_gamma   90.00
#
_symmetry.space_group_name_H-M   'P 1'
#
loop_
_entity.id
_entity.type
_entity.pdbx_description
1 polymer ?
#
loop_
_entity_poly.entity_id
_entity_poly.type
_entity_poly.pdbx_seq_one_letter_code
_entity_poly.pdbx_strand_id
1 'polypeptide(L)'
;PELPQVALTFLLVSGRRRTMSFEPETTVGRVKELVWNAWPNGELSDERPPAPSYLRILYLGKILQDEDTLQRTPSTSAGPAPTIVHLSIRAYAPPAED
;
A
#
# COMPACT_ATOMS: atom_id res chain seq x y z
N PRO A 1 -13.63 7.23 21.17
CA PRO A 1 -12.55 6.21 21.15
C PRO A 1 -11.84 6.31 19.80
N GLU A 2 -10.56 6.67 19.80
CA GLU A 2 -9.77 6.68 18.57
C GLU A 2 -9.52 5.23 18.17
N LEU A 3 -9.96 4.84 16.98
CA LEU A 3 -9.65 3.51 16.45
C LEU A 3 -8.14 3.41 16.25
N PRO A 4 -7.51 2.26 16.53
CA PRO A 4 -6.08 2.09 16.32
C PRO A 4 -5.76 2.34 14.84
N GLN A 5 -4.79 3.20 14.54
CA GLN A 5 -4.37 3.47 13.16
C GLN A 5 -2.99 2.88 12.87
N VAL A 6 -2.82 2.35 11.66
CA VAL A 6 -1.57 1.84 11.11
C VAL A 6 -1.05 2.86 10.09
N ALA A 7 0.08 3.49 10.41
CA ALA A 7 0.77 4.37 9.47
C ALA A 7 1.65 3.55 8.52
N LEU A 8 1.36 3.61 7.23
CA LEU A 8 2.17 3.00 6.17
C LEU A 8 2.90 4.10 5.38
N THR A 9 4.22 3.97 5.28
CA THR A 9 5.04 4.77 4.38
C THR A 9 5.32 3.97 3.11
N PHE A 10 4.70 4.36 2.00
CA PHE A 10 4.93 3.79 0.68
C PHE A 10 6.21 4.38 0.09
N LEU A 11 7.17 3.51 -0.25
CA LEU A 11 8.41 3.84 -0.94
C LEU A 11 8.32 3.38 -2.40
N LEU A 12 8.33 4.32 -3.34
CA LEU A 12 8.36 3.99 -4.77
C LEU A 12 9.78 3.72 -5.25
N VAL A 13 9.90 3.04 -6.39
CA VAL A 13 11.18 2.80 -7.08
C VAL A 13 11.91 4.09 -7.47
N SER A 14 11.19 5.19 -7.63
CA SER A 14 11.75 6.53 -7.86
C SER A 14 12.42 7.13 -6.62
N GLY A 15 12.30 6.49 -5.45
CA GLY A 15 12.76 7.01 -4.16
C GLY A 15 11.75 7.91 -3.45
N ARG A 16 10.63 8.25 -4.10
CA ARG A 16 9.54 9.06 -3.52
C ARG A 16 8.83 8.29 -2.42
N ARG A 17 8.40 9.02 -1.39
CA ARG A 17 7.76 8.46 -0.20
C ARG A 17 6.43 9.14 0.04
N ARG A 18 5.43 8.36 0.47
CA ARG A 18 4.17 8.91 0.98
C ARG A 18 3.70 8.13 2.18
N THR A 19 3.38 8.83 3.25
CA THR A 19 2.79 8.21 4.46
C THR A 19 1.27 8.37 4.42
N MET A 20 0.55 7.29 4.68
CA MET A 20 -0.90 7.30 4.85
C MET A 20 -1.27 6.43 6.07
N SER A 21 -2.33 6.81 6.78
CA SER A 21 -2.85 6.08 7.92
C SER A 21 -4.09 5.28 7.52
N PHE A 22 -4.17 4.05 7.99
CA PHE A 22 -5.28 3.13 7.71
C PHE A 22 -5.74 2.44 8.98
N GLU A 23 -6.98 1.96 8.97
CA GLU A 23 -7.46 1.06 10.01
C GLU A 23 -6.79 -0.31 9.85
N PRO A 24 -6.45 -1.02 10.94
CA PRO A 24 -5.73 -2.28 10.88
C PRO A 24 -6.57 -3.37 10.20
N GLU A 25 -7.90 -3.28 10.25
CA GLU A 25 -8.83 -4.16 9.56
C GLU A 25 -8.92 -3.90 8.04
N THR A 26 -8.30 -2.80 7.56
CA THR A 26 -8.27 -2.49 6.14
C THR A 26 -7.51 -3.58 5.39
N THR A 27 -8.11 -4.08 4.32
CA THR A 27 -7.47 -5.04 3.42
C THR A 27 -6.45 -4.35 2.51
N VAL A 28 -5.43 -5.07 2.09
CA VAL A 28 -4.42 -4.59 1.15
C VAL A 28 -5.04 -4.18 -0.18
N GLY A 29 -6.07 -4.90 -0.65
CA GLY A 29 -6.83 -4.48 -1.84
C GLY A 29 -7.43 -3.09 -1.67
N ARG A 30 -8.05 -2.82 -0.51
CA ARG A 30 -8.60 -1.49 -0.20
C ARG A 30 -7.51 -0.44 -0.04
N VAL A 31 -6.36 -0.77 0.54
CA VAL A 31 -5.19 0.13 0.60
C VAL A 31 -4.74 0.52 -0.81
N LYS A 32 -4.61 -0.45 -1.73
CA LYS A 32 -4.25 -0.18 -3.13
C LYS A 32 -5.25 0.76 -3.80
N GLU A 33 -6.55 0.53 -3.61
CA GLU A 33 -7.59 1.43 -4.12
C GLU A 33 -7.46 2.85 -3.58
N LEU A 34 -7.24 3.02 -2.27
CA LEU A 34 -7.10 4.34 -1.65
C LEU A 34 -5.86 5.07 -2.15
N VAL A 35 -4.73 4.36 -2.22
CA VAL A 35 -3.48 4.87 -2.78
C VAL A 35 -3.66 5.28 -4.24
N TRP A 36 -4.32 4.44 -5.04
CA TRP A 36 -4.63 4.70 -6.44
C TRP A 36 -5.58 5.89 -6.63
N ASN A 37 -6.61 6.02 -5.79
CA ASN A 37 -7.53 7.16 -5.83
C ASN A 37 -6.83 8.47 -5.46
N ALA A 38 -5.86 8.41 -4.57
CA ALA A 38 -5.06 9.57 -4.18
C ALA A 38 -3.91 9.91 -5.16
N TRP A 39 -3.84 9.22 -6.30
CA TRP A 39 -2.75 9.26 -7.30
C TRP A 39 -2.89 10.34 -8.38
N PRO A 40 -3.23 11.58 -8.03
CA PRO A 40 -2.46 12.64 -8.68
C PRO A 40 -2.07 13.79 -7.76
N ASN A 41 -2.29 13.71 -6.44
CA ASN A 41 -2.03 14.82 -5.52
C ASN A 41 -0.52 15.06 -5.22
N GLY A 42 0.37 14.75 -6.17
CA GLY A 42 1.70 15.37 -6.25
C GLY A 42 2.87 14.67 -5.56
N GLU A 43 2.69 13.53 -4.88
CA GLU A 43 3.77 12.91 -4.07
C GLU A 43 4.26 11.53 -4.57
N LEU A 44 3.44 10.76 -5.27
CA LEU A 44 3.75 9.36 -5.64
C LEU A 44 4.43 9.27 -7.01
N SER A 45 3.78 9.71 -8.09
CA SER A 45 4.33 9.75 -9.45
C SER A 45 3.51 10.69 -10.33
N ASP A 46 4.05 11.10 -11.49
CA ASP A 46 3.32 11.85 -12.53
C ASP A 46 2.32 10.96 -13.28
N GLU A 47 2.64 9.67 -13.46
CA GLU A 47 1.77 8.72 -14.15
C GLU A 47 0.97 7.87 -13.16
N ARG A 48 -0.36 7.92 -13.28
CA ARG A 48 -1.30 7.08 -12.53
C ARG A 48 -1.43 5.73 -13.23
N PRO A 49 -1.21 4.59 -12.52
CA PRO A 49 -1.46 3.29 -13.12
C PRO A 49 -2.93 3.18 -13.56
N PRO A 50 -3.25 2.35 -14.57
CA PRO A 50 -4.61 2.28 -15.11
C PRO A 50 -5.64 1.69 -14.12
N ALA A 51 -5.21 0.85 -13.18
CA ALA A 51 -6.07 0.25 -12.16
C ALA A 51 -5.27 -0.07 -10.87
N PRO A 52 -5.93 -0.19 -9.70
CA PRO A 52 -5.27 -0.56 -8.44
C PRO A 52 -4.61 -1.95 -8.49
N SER A 53 -5.07 -2.87 -9.34
CA SER A 53 -4.49 -4.20 -9.53
C SER A 53 -3.05 -4.18 -10.10
N TYR A 54 -2.63 -3.05 -10.68
CA TYR A 54 -1.26 -2.83 -11.14
C TYR A 54 -0.30 -2.54 -9.98
N LEU A 55 -0.83 -2.19 -8.80
CA LEU A 55 -0.04 -1.91 -7.61
C LEU A 55 0.35 -3.20 -6.90
N ARG A 56 1.62 -3.32 -6.56
CA ARG A 56 2.18 -4.35 -5.69
C ARG A 56 2.75 -3.67 -4.45
N ILE A 57 2.28 -4.11 -3.28
CA ILE A 57 2.81 -3.70 -1.98
C ILE A 57 3.74 -4.81 -1.51
N LEU A 58 5.00 -4.46 -1.26
CA LEU A 58 5.99 -5.39 -0.75
C LEU A 58 6.42 -4.99 0.65
N TYR A 59 6.38 -5.95 1.57
CA TYR A 59 6.83 -5.78 2.94
C TYR A 59 7.83 -6.87 3.28
N LEU A 60 9.06 -6.48 3.66
CA LEU A 60 10.16 -7.39 3.99
C LEU A 60 10.40 -8.49 2.94
N GLY A 61 10.33 -8.12 1.65
CA GLY A 61 10.53 -9.05 0.53
C GLY A 61 9.31 -9.92 0.18
N LYS A 62 8.19 -9.80 0.90
CA LYS A 62 6.94 -10.50 0.60
C LYS A 62 5.96 -9.57 -0.11
N ILE A 63 5.32 -10.06 -1.18
CA ILE A 63 4.20 -9.37 -1.83
C ILE A 63 2.95 -9.64 -1.00
N LEU A 64 2.27 -8.58 -0.55
CA LEU A 64 1.01 -8.69 0.18
C LEU A 64 -0.15 -8.92 -0.80
N GLN A 65 -1.04 -9.85 -0.47
CA GLN A 65 -2.22 -10.20 -1.27
C GLN A 65 -3.40 -9.32 -0.91
N ASP A 66 -4.36 -9.17 -1.81
CA ASP A 66 -5.48 -8.23 -1.62
C ASP A 66 -6.39 -8.57 -0.44
N GLU A 67 -6.47 -9.85 -0.09
CA GLU A 67 -7.24 -10.40 1.03
C GLU A 67 -6.52 -10.25 2.39
N ASP A 68 -5.21 -9.95 2.39
CA ASP A 68 -4.46 -9.72 3.63
C ASP A 68 -4.95 -8.42 4.29
N THR A 69 -5.10 -8.45 5.61
CA THR A 69 -5.37 -7.26 6.43
C THR A 69 -4.09 -6.67 7.01
N LEU A 70 -4.10 -5.37 7.28
CA LEU A 70 -2.97 -4.70 7.95
C LEU A 70 -2.75 -5.19 9.39
N GLN A 71 -3.71 -5.87 10.00
CA GLN A 71 -3.52 -6.57 11.29
C GLN A 71 -2.48 -7.69 11.19
N ARG A 72 -2.44 -8.41 10.06
CA ARG A 72 -1.55 -9.57 9.87
C ARG A 72 -0.15 -9.18 9.43
N THR A 73 0.10 -7.91 9.07
CA THR A 73 1.46 -7.48 8.79
C THR A 73 2.23 -7.39 10.12
N PRO A 74 3.44 -7.99 10.22
CA PRO A 74 4.18 -8.07 11.50
C PRO A 74 4.63 -6.73 12.09
N SER A 75 4.19 -5.59 11.54
CA SER A 75 4.49 -4.24 12.01
C SER A 75 3.45 -3.65 12.94
N THR A 76 2.37 -4.36 13.27
CA THR A 76 1.41 -3.96 14.33
C THR A 76 2.00 -4.06 15.74
N SER A 77 3.27 -4.43 15.89
CA SER A 77 4.00 -4.38 17.15
C SER A 77 4.24 -2.94 17.61
N ALA A 78 3.19 -2.27 18.11
CA ALA A 78 3.16 -1.16 19.07
C ALA A 78 4.37 -0.19 19.14
N GLY A 79 5.00 0.10 18.01
CA GLY A 79 6.19 0.94 17.90
C GLY A 79 5.79 2.30 17.33
N PRO A 80 6.44 3.40 17.73
CA PRO A 80 6.12 4.75 17.28
C PRO A 80 6.49 5.03 15.81
N ALA A 81 7.01 4.04 15.07
CA ALA A 81 7.54 4.23 13.72
C ALA A 81 6.55 3.72 12.64
N PRO A 82 6.29 4.50 11.58
CA PRO A 82 5.47 4.05 10.47
C PRO A 82 6.10 2.85 9.75
N THR A 83 5.26 1.91 9.31
CA THR A 83 5.71 0.73 8.57
C THR A 83 6.12 1.15 7.17
N ILE A 84 7.38 0.93 6.78
CA ILE A 84 7.82 1.21 5.42
C ILE A 84 7.52 -0.01 4.53
N VAL A 85 6.78 0.23 3.46
CA VAL A 85 6.44 -0.76 2.43
C VAL A 85 6.88 -0.26 1.07
N HIS A 86 7.37 -1.16 0.22
CA HIS A 86 7.69 -0.78 -1.16
C HIS A 86 6.42 -0.82 -2.00
N LEU A 87 6.21 0.22 -2.79
CA LEU A 87 5.14 0.30 -3.76
C LEU A 87 5.73 0.22 -5.16
N SER A 88 5.36 -0.85 -5.87
CA SER A 88 5.77 -1.04 -7.27
C SER A 88 4.55 -1.07 -8.17
N ILE A 89 4.75 -0.58 -9.40
CA ILE A 89 3.73 -0.50 -10.43
C ILE A 89 4.11 -1.51 -11.51
N ARG A 90 3.21 -2.44 -11.83
CA ARG A 90 3.41 -3.38 -12.95
C ARG A 90 3.25 -2.62 -14.28
N ALA A 91 3.96 -3.07 -15.31
CA ALA A 91 3.75 -2.58 -16.68
C ALA A 91 2.45 -3.12 -17.31
N TYR A 92 1.94 -4.25 -16.82
CA TYR A 92 0.74 -4.93 -17.32
C TYR A 92 -0.16 -5.39 -16.18
N ALA A 93 -1.45 -5.55 -16.47
CA ALA A 93 -2.40 -6.13 -15.53
C ALA A 93 -1.92 -7.52 -15.08
N PRO A 94 -2.25 -7.95 -13.85
CA PRO A 94 -2.17 -9.38 -13.54
C PRO A 94 -3.02 -10.16 -14.56
N PRO A 95 -2.60 -11.39 -14.94
CA PRO A 95 -3.46 -12.26 -15.72
C PRO A 95 -4.79 -12.40 -14.98
N ALA A 96 -5.90 -12.35 -15.71
CA ALA A 96 -7.20 -12.68 -15.12
C ALA A 96 -7.12 -14.13 -14.64
N GLU A 97 -7.29 -14.35 -13.34
CA GLU A 97 -7.61 -15.68 -12.84
C GLU A 97 -9.01 -16.02 -13.36
N ASP A 98 -9.07 -17.01 -14.26
CA ASP A 98 -10.29 -17.62 -14.80
C ASP A 98 -11.01 -18.44 -13.72
#